data_AF-A0A8T4EKC1-F1
#
_entry.id   AF-A0A8T4EKC1-F1
#
_cell.length_a   1.000
_cell.length_b   1.000
_cell.length_c   1.000
_cell.angle_alpha   90.00
_cell.angle_beta   90.00
_cell.angle_gamma   90.00
#
_symmetry.space_group_name_H-M   'P 1'
#
loop_
_entity.id
_entity.type
_entity.pdbx_description
1 polymer ?
#
loop_
_entity_poly.entity_id
_entity_poly.type
_entity_poly.pdbx_seq_one_letter_code
_entity_poly.pdbx_strand_id
1 'polypeptide(L)' 'LKEIDLKKIKDVMKNDPFCKHSKEWQNALQLMVKIGKRAEQQAFSAHSLNYVMETYLPDKIKNSKTWLP' A
#
# COMPACT_ATOMS: atom_id res chain seq x y z
N LEU A 1 -9.56 0.05 -8.87
CA LEU A 1 -8.20 -0.17 -9.40
C LEU A 1 -8.32 -0.21 -10.91
N LYS A 2 -7.47 0.51 -11.66
CA LYS A 2 -7.60 0.54 -13.13
C LYS A 2 -6.82 -0.62 -13.76
N GLU A 3 -7.12 -0.96 -15.01
CA GLU A 3 -6.41 -2.02 -15.73
C GLU A 3 -4.89 -1.78 -15.83
N ILE A 4 -4.48 -0.52 -15.97
CA ILE A 4 -3.07 -0.13 -15.99
C ILE A 4 -2.37 -0.46 -14.67
N ASP A 5 -3.05 -0.31 -13.54
CA ASP A 5 -2.53 -0.66 -12.22
C ASP A 5 -2.35 -2.19 -12.13
N LEU A 6 -3.34 -2.96 -12.59
CA LEU A 6 -3.26 -4.43 -12.62
C LEU A 6 -2.11 -4.94 -13.49
N LYS A 7 -1.89 -4.34 -14.67
CA LYS A 7 -0.75 -4.66 -15.54
C LYS A 7 0.57 -4.35 -14.83
N LYS A 8 0.67 -3.18 -14.19
CA LYS A 8 1.87 -2.77 -13.46
C LYS A 8 2.18 -3.70 -12.28
N ILE A 9 1.18 -4.08 -11.50
CA ILE A 9 1.37 -5.00 -10.37
C ILE A 9 1.87 -6.37 -10.86
N LYS A 10 1.28 -6.91 -11.94
CA LYS A 10 1.73 -8.17 -12.54
C LYS A 10 3.17 -8.08 -13.04
N ASP A 11 3.53 -6.96 -13.67
CA ASP A 11 4.86 -6.72 -14.19
C ASP A 11 5.90 -6.64 -13.04
N VAL A 12 5.63 -5.83 -12.01
CA VAL A 12 6.49 -5.72 -10.82
C VAL A 12 6.67 -7.09 -10.16
N MET A 13 5.59 -7.83 -9.89
CA MET A 13 5.68 -9.15 -9.28
C MET A 13 6.50 -10.15 -10.12
N LYS A 14 6.45 -10.04 -11.45
CA LYS A 14 7.13 -10.98 -12.36
C LYS A 14 8.59 -10.59 -12.65
N ASN A 15 8.90 -9.31 -12.67
CA ASN A 15 10.14 -8.80 -13.26
C ASN A 15 11.03 -8.05 -12.25
N ASP A 16 10.46 -7.40 -11.25
CA ASP A 16 11.22 -6.62 -10.27
C ASP A 16 12.02 -7.53 -9.30
N PRO A 17 13.37 -7.44 -9.26
CA PRO A 17 14.19 -8.27 -8.38
C PRO A 17 13.87 -8.06 -6.90
N PHE A 18 13.61 -6.83 -6.45
CA PHE A 18 13.26 -6.54 -5.06
C PHE A 18 11.92 -7.20 -4.69
N CYS A 19 10.89 -7.03 -5.53
CA CYS A 19 9.59 -7.65 -5.27
C CYS A 19 9.65 -9.18 -5.30
N LYS A 20 10.55 -9.79 -6.09
CA LYS A 20 10.77 -11.25 -6.07
C LYS A 20 11.34 -11.74 -4.75
N HIS A 21 12.20 -10.96 -4.12
CA HIS A 21 12.86 -11.33 -2.87
C HIS A 21 12.05 -10.96 -1.62
N SER A 22 11.19 -9.94 -1.67
CA SER A 22 10.32 -9.60 -0.53
C SER A 22 8.95 -10.26 -0.61
N LYS A 23 8.66 -11.15 0.36
CA LYS A 23 7.39 -11.85 0.45
C LYS A 23 6.26 -10.94 0.92
N GLU A 24 6.58 -9.98 1.77
CA GLU A 24 5.66 -8.97 2.31
C GLU A 24 5.10 -8.09 1.20
N TRP A 25 5.96 -7.62 0.30
CA TRP A 25 5.55 -6.84 -0.87
C TRP A 25 4.68 -7.65 -1.82
N GLN A 26 5.01 -8.92 -2.09
CA GLN A 26 4.15 -9.79 -2.90
C GLN A 26 2.76 -9.93 -2.29
N ASN A 27 2.68 -10.19 -0.98
CA ASN A 27 1.41 -10.38 -0.28
C ASN A 27 0.57 -9.09 -0.30
N ALA A 28 1.19 -7.93 -0.10
CA ALA A 28 0.49 -6.63 -0.13
C ALA A 28 -0.04 -6.29 -1.54
N LEU A 29 0.74 -6.55 -2.59
CA LEU A 29 0.31 -6.37 -3.96
C LEU A 29 -0.83 -7.33 -4.35
N GLN A 30 -0.77 -8.59 -3.93
CA GLN A 30 -1.87 -9.55 -4.12
C GLN A 30 -3.13 -9.13 -3.37
N LEU A 31 -2.98 -8.61 -2.15
CA LEU A 31 -4.11 -8.06 -1.38
C LEU A 31 -4.74 -6.86 -2.10
N MET A 32 -3.94 -5.94 -2.64
CA MET A 32 -4.42 -4.81 -3.42
C MET A 32 -5.22 -5.26 -4.66
N VAL A 33 -4.74 -6.29 -5.37
CA VAL A 33 -5.45 -6.91 -6.50
C VAL A 33 -6.77 -7.53 -6.03
N LYS A 34 -6.77 -8.28 -4.92
CA LYS A 34 -7.97 -8.91 -4.36
C LYS A 34 -9.04 -7.90 -3.94
N ILE A 35 -8.64 -6.81 -3.29
CA ILE A 35 -9.55 -5.72 -2.88
C ILE A 35 -10.05 -4.94 -4.11
N GLY A 36 -9.21 -4.79 -5.14
CA GLY A 36 -9.58 -4.11 -6.39
C GLY A 36 -9.76 -2.60 -6.25
N LYS A 37 -9.28 -1.99 -5.16
CA LYS A 37 -9.37 -0.55 -4.88
C LYS A 37 -7.98 0.02 -4.55
N ARG A 38 -7.86 1.34 -4.70
CA ARG A 38 -6.70 2.13 -4.25
C ARG A 38 -7.23 3.38 -3.56
N ALA A 39 -6.46 3.93 -2.65
CA ALA A 39 -6.77 5.18 -1.97
C ALA A 39 -5.59 6.15 -2.13
N GLU A 40 -5.90 7.44 -2.23
CA GLU A 40 -4.90 8.50 -2.21
C GLU A 40 -4.59 8.86 -0.76
N GLN A 41 -3.36 9.27 -0.44
CA GLN A 41 -3.02 9.66 0.93
C GLN A 41 -3.85 10.85 1.41
N GLN A 42 -4.20 11.77 0.49
CA GLN A 42 -5.07 12.91 0.77
C GLN A 42 -6.49 12.49 1.17
N ALA A 43 -6.93 11.25 0.89
CA ALA A 43 -8.24 10.75 1.29
C ALA A 43 -8.44 10.72 2.81
N PHE A 44 -7.36 10.75 3.61
CA PHE A 44 -7.46 10.90 5.06
C PHE A 44 -8.13 12.21 5.50
N SER A 45 -8.10 13.25 4.65
CA SER A 45 -8.82 14.52 4.89
C SER A 45 -10.34 14.35 5.00
N ALA A 46 -10.90 13.23 4.52
CA ALA A 46 -12.31 12.90 4.70
C ALA A 46 -12.70 12.67 6.18
N HIS A 47 -11.72 12.38 7.05
CA HIS A 47 -11.94 12.27 8.49
C HIS A 47 -11.77 13.63 9.17
N SER A 48 -10.61 14.26 8.99
CA SER A 48 -10.31 15.65 9.35
C SER A 48 -9.02 16.10 8.65
N LEU A 49 -8.81 17.41 8.50
CA LEU A 49 -7.58 17.94 7.90
C LEU A 49 -6.31 17.52 8.68
N ASN A 50 -6.41 17.37 9.99
CA ASN A 50 -5.29 17.00 10.86
C ASN A 50 -5.13 15.48 11.07
N TYR A 51 -6.03 14.64 10.56
CA TYR A 51 -6.06 13.20 10.86
C TYR A 51 -4.73 12.48 10.61
N VAL A 52 -4.03 12.86 9.55
CA VAL A 52 -2.72 12.27 9.22
C VAL A 52 -1.70 12.54 10.32
N MET A 53 -1.69 13.75 10.86
CA MET A 53 -0.74 14.21 11.87
C MET A 53 -1.07 13.70 13.27
N GLU A 54 -2.34 13.72 13.64
CA GLU A 54 -2.78 13.43 15.01
C GLU A 54 -3.05 11.93 15.24
N THR A 55 -3.36 11.17 14.18
CA THR A 55 -3.78 9.76 14.30
C THR A 55 -2.95 8.83 13.42
N TYR A 56 -3.04 8.96 12.09
CA TYR A 56 -2.50 7.94 11.19
C TYR A 56 -0.98 7.76 11.31
N LEU A 57 -0.21 8.85 11.26
CA LEU A 57 1.25 8.78 11.34
C LEU A 57 1.74 8.35 12.73
N PRO A 58 1.27 8.93 13.86
CA PRO A 58 1.65 8.46 15.19
C PRO A 58 1.42 6.95 15.37
N ASP A 59 0.24 6.45 14.98
CA ASP A 59 -0.11 5.03 15.11
C ASP A 59 0.76 4.15 14.22
N LYS A 60 0.99 4.57 12.97
CA LYS A 60 1.85 3.85 12.03
C LYS A 60 3.29 3.79 12.53
N ILE A 61 3.83 4.89 13.05
CA ILE A 61 5.22 4.96 13.49
C ILE A 61 5.45 4.10 14.74
N LYS A 62 4.49 4.13 15.68
CA LYS A 62 4.55 3.33 16.91
C LYS A 62 4.54 1.81 16.64
N ASN A 63 3.96 1.38 15.52
CA ASN A 63 3.83 -0.04 15.17
C ASN A 63 4.52 -0.39 13.83
N SER A 64 5.84 -0.53 13.89
CA SER A 64 6.69 -0.90 12.75
C SER A 64 6.35 -2.25 12.10
N LYS A 65 5.65 -3.15 12.79
CA LYS A 65 5.18 -4.42 12.21
C LYS A 65 4.15 -4.22 11.09
N THR A 66 3.56 -3.04 10.98
CA THR A 66 2.59 -2.71 9.94
C THR A 66 3.23 -2.13 8.68
N TRP A 67 4.56 -2.01 8.66
CA TRP A 67 5.31 -1.46 7.54
C TRP A 67 5.58 -2.57 6.52
N LEU A 68 5.73 -2.16 5.27
CA LEU A 68 6.41 -2.98 4.29
C LEU A 68 7.91 -2.64 4.38
N PRO A 69 8.80 -3.63 4.30
CA PRO A 69 10.24 -3.44 4.43
C PRO A 69 10.85 -2.70 3.23
#